data_AF-A0A1Y6LA78-F1
#
_entry.id   AF-A0A1Y6LA78-F1
#
_cell.length_a   1.000
_cell.length_b   1.000
_cell.length_c   1.000
_cell.angle_alpha   90.00
_cell.angle_beta   90.00
_cell.angle_gamma   90.00
#
_symmetry.space_group_name_H-M   'P 1'
#
loop_
_entity.id
_entity.type
_entity.pdbx_description
1 polymer ?
#
loop_
_entity_poly.entity_id
_entity_poly.type
_entity_poly.pdbx_seq_one_letter_code
_entity_poly.pdbx_strand_id
1 'polypeptide(L)'
;MPWKSRWHLDIPPCSLPTYLFGSATAQLDDKPVIIDGEQPEYNLSLHSYREWSKRLAVGLKRAGFKPGDRLLLFSGNTIFFSVVQFATIMAGGIFTGANPTYVAREVAYQLKDSGATFFIVGEANLDAGLAAAKEVDLPLDRVFSFDNGIPAFDGKAQGAGGLKSWTSLVASPQDGASFKWEEFKTHEQMNRCCVLNYSSGTTGLPKGVELSHYNYVANCMQVIYVYQLKSDYKDWQKRARGIAFLPMYHAYGQTYAGINYPKMGVPQYLMRKFDLITLCQWIEKYKVTGLSAVPPIVVALTKRPEVKSFDLSSLEEVGSGAAPLAKETTAEFEAKFQGKVKVKQGWGMSEVTCSAMGWEPDMEALSGAVGELNPNVEAQIVDDNEKEVPIGERGELWVRGPNICVGYWRKPEETDKTFAPGRWLKTGDIAYRNEDGFLWIVDRKKELIKVKGLQVAPAELEGLLLDHPEVDDVAVVGVTINGDEAPRAYAVVKEGSKATPKEIAEWMAERVSRHKRLTGGVVLVKEIPKNPSGKLLRKELRERAAKEIGDGSGLQSKL
;
A
#
# COMPACT_ATOMS: atom_id res chain seq x y z
N MET A 1 -27.55 0.32 -12.58
CA MET A 1 -27.04 1.68 -12.82
C MET A 1 -25.80 1.92 -11.98
N PRO A 2 -24.80 2.65 -12.49
CA PRO A 2 -23.68 3.12 -11.68
C PRO A 2 -24.19 3.72 -10.38
N TRP A 3 -23.57 3.35 -9.26
CA TRP A 3 -23.96 3.86 -7.95
C TRP A 3 -22.89 4.78 -7.41
N LYS A 4 -23.31 5.67 -6.52
CA LYS A 4 -22.46 6.69 -5.90
C LYS A 4 -22.32 6.39 -4.42
N SER A 5 -21.22 6.84 -3.83
CA SER A 5 -21.10 6.92 -2.38
C SER A 5 -22.28 7.70 -1.82
N ARG A 6 -22.80 7.25 -0.66
CA ARG A 6 -23.79 8.02 0.10
C ARG A 6 -23.20 9.28 0.73
N TRP A 7 -21.88 9.40 0.76
CA TRP A 7 -21.16 10.55 1.30
C TRP A 7 -20.62 11.46 0.20
N HIS A 8 -20.63 12.75 0.49
CA HIS A 8 -20.15 13.81 -0.39
C HIS A 8 -19.28 14.78 0.40
N LEU A 9 -18.15 15.17 -0.19
CA LEU A 9 -17.24 16.18 0.34
C LEU A 9 -16.96 17.25 -0.70
N ASP A 10 -16.81 18.49 -0.21
CA ASP A 10 -16.23 19.60 -0.95
C ASP A 10 -14.71 19.56 -0.80
N ILE A 11 -14.02 19.18 -1.87
CA ILE A 11 -12.55 19.15 -1.88
C ILE A 11 -12.02 20.58 -2.13
N PRO A 12 -11.31 21.20 -1.17
CA PRO A 12 -10.92 22.59 -1.24
C PRO A 12 -9.83 22.80 -2.30
N PRO A 13 -9.78 23.99 -2.90
CA PRO A 13 -8.80 24.27 -3.92
C PRO A 13 -7.41 24.58 -3.32
N CYS A 14 -6.65 23.56 -2.88
CA CYS A 14 -5.37 23.77 -2.21
C CYS A 14 -4.24 22.80 -2.63
N SER A 15 -3.00 23.20 -2.37
CA SER A 15 -1.84 22.32 -2.51
C SER A 15 -1.80 21.30 -1.37
N LEU A 16 -1.12 20.17 -1.57
CA LEU A 16 -0.94 19.15 -0.54
C LEU A 16 -0.24 19.69 0.74
N PRO A 17 0.83 20.51 0.65
CA PRO A 17 1.38 21.22 1.80
C PRO A 17 0.36 22.11 2.52
N THR A 18 -0.44 22.88 1.78
CA THR A 18 -1.51 23.72 2.33
C THR A 18 -2.58 22.88 3.03
N TYR A 19 -2.96 21.73 2.47
CA TYR A 19 -3.91 20.82 3.09
C TYR A 19 -3.42 20.31 4.46
N LEU A 20 -2.18 19.85 4.56
CA LEU A 20 -1.66 19.32 5.82
C LEU A 20 -1.39 20.44 6.84
N PHE A 21 -0.72 21.50 6.42
CA PHE A 21 -0.14 22.52 7.30
C PHE A 21 -0.92 23.83 7.37
N GLY A 22 -1.99 23.99 6.59
CA GLY A 22 -2.77 25.23 6.48
C GLY A 22 -2.08 26.30 5.63
N SER A 23 -0.88 26.72 6.03
CA SER A 23 -0.03 27.64 5.26
C SER A 23 1.43 27.59 5.74
N ALA A 24 2.32 28.28 5.04
CA ALA A 24 3.73 28.40 5.42
C ALA A 24 3.98 29.03 6.80
N THR A 25 2.99 29.76 7.31
CA THR A 25 3.06 30.52 8.58
C THR A 25 1.92 30.23 9.55
N ALA A 26 1.07 29.23 9.26
CA ALA A 26 -0.01 28.85 10.18
C ALA A 26 0.55 28.46 11.56
N GLN A 27 -0.19 28.74 12.62
CA GLN A 27 0.14 28.19 13.94
C GLN A 27 -0.25 26.71 13.95
N LEU A 28 0.69 25.85 14.35
CA LEU A 28 0.53 24.40 14.39
C LEU A 28 0.90 23.91 15.79
N ASP A 29 0.28 22.81 16.22
CA ASP A 29 0.57 22.18 17.50
C ASP A 29 1.99 21.56 17.49
N ASP A 30 2.68 21.65 18.62
CA ASP A 30 4.00 21.08 18.87
C ASP A 30 3.96 19.67 19.49
N LYS A 31 2.77 19.08 19.64
CA LYS A 31 2.62 17.69 20.04
C LYS A 31 3.23 16.76 18.97
N PRO A 32 4.03 15.77 19.40
CA PRO A 32 4.56 14.75 18.49
C PRO A 32 3.44 14.03 17.73
N VAL A 33 3.62 13.84 16.42
CA VAL A 33 2.71 13.05 15.57
C VAL A 33 3.42 11.91 14.84
N ILE A 34 4.70 12.08 14.50
CA ILE A 34 5.56 11.03 13.94
C ILE A 34 6.71 10.83 14.91
N ILE A 35 6.77 9.68 15.56
CA ILE A 35 7.68 9.40 16.68
C ILE A 35 8.58 8.24 16.27
N ASP A 36 9.90 8.32 16.49
CA ASP A 36 10.75 7.14 16.33
C ASP A 36 10.37 6.11 17.40
N GLY A 37 10.00 4.89 16.99
CA GLY A 37 9.47 3.91 17.94
C GLY A 37 10.53 3.31 18.87
N GLU A 38 11.81 3.37 18.50
CA GLU A 38 12.93 2.91 19.34
C GLU A 38 13.40 4.02 20.29
N GLN A 39 13.51 5.25 19.80
CA GLN A 39 13.98 6.43 20.54
C GLN A 39 12.96 7.58 20.47
N PRO A 40 11.85 7.53 21.25
CA PRO A 40 10.71 8.45 21.14
C PRO A 40 11.01 9.94 21.37
N GLU A 41 12.13 10.26 22.02
CA GLU A 41 12.66 11.61 22.14
C GLU A 41 12.92 12.26 20.77
N TYR A 42 13.23 11.46 19.73
CA TYR A 42 13.31 11.90 18.36
C TYR A 42 11.94 11.76 17.69
N ASN A 43 11.30 12.91 17.45
CA ASN A 43 9.97 12.96 16.89
C ASN A 43 9.75 14.25 16.10
N LEU A 44 8.65 14.27 15.34
CA LEU A 44 8.16 15.42 14.62
C LEU A 44 6.73 15.71 15.05
N SER A 45 6.52 16.94 15.52
CA SER A 45 5.23 17.61 15.58
C SER A 45 4.80 18.11 14.20
N LEU A 46 3.54 18.52 14.01
CA LEU A 46 3.13 19.16 12.76
C LEU A 46 3.94 20.43 12.47
N HIS A 47 4.27 21.21 13.51
CA HIS A 47 5.12 22.39 13.38
C HIS A 47 6.54 22.03 12.92
N SER A 48 7.26 21.17 13.65
CA SER A 48 8.63 20.79 13.31
C SER A 48 8.73 20.04 11.99
N TYR A 49 7.75 19.18 11.66
CA TYR A 49 7.63 18.54 10.35
C TYR A 49 7.57 19.58 9.23
N ARG A 50 6.71 20.61 9.36
CA ARG A 50 6.66 21.70 8.37
C ARG A 50 8.00 22.43 8.27
N GLU A 51 8.61 22.81 9.39
CA GLU A 51 9.85 23.59 9.35
C GLU A 51 11.02 22.80 8.75
N TRP A 52 11.17 21.51 9.07
CA TRP A 52 12.15 20.65 8.40
C TRP A 52 11.89 20.54 6.89
N SER A 53 10.62 20.39 6.49
CA SER A 53 10.24 20.31 5.07
C SER A 53 10.56 21.60 4.32
N LYS A 54 10.28 22.76 4.93
CA LYS A 54 10.61 24.08 4.36
C LYS A 54 12.11 24.28 4.21
N ARG A 55 12.90 23.93 5.24
CA ARG A 55 14.36 24.05 5.22
C ARG A 55 14.98 23.18 4.14
N LEU A 56 14.51 21.94 3.99
CA LEU A 56 14.97 21.05 2.92
C LEU A 56 14.52 21.55 1.53
N ALA A 57 13.30 22.09 1.40
CA ALA A 57 12.82 22.68 0.14
C ALA A 57 13.70 23.87 -0.31
N VAL A 58 14.13 24.72 0.62
CA VAL A 58 15.05 25.83 0.34
C VAL A 58 16.40 25.30 -0.17
N GLY A 59 17.00 24.33 0.50
CA GLY A 59 18.30 23.82 0.07
C GLY A 59 18.22 23.03 -1.23
N LEU A 60 17.12 22.31 -1.51
CA LEU A 60 16.86 21.75 -2.84
C LEU A 60 16.88 22.83 -3.93
N LYS A 61 16.14 23.94 -3.73
CA LYS A 61 16.15 25.07 -4.67
C LYS A 61 17.53 25.69 -4.83
N ARG A 62 18.30 25.86 -3.75
CA ARG A 62 19.69 26.36 -3.79
C ARG A 62 20.63 25.41 -4.53
N ALA A 63 20.41 24.11 -4.41
CA ALA A 63 21.13 23.11 -5.17
C ALA A 63 20.70 23.07 -6.66
N GLY A 64 19.69 23.85 -7.06
CA GLY A 64 19.25 23.98 -8.45
C GLY A 64 18.07 23.08 -8.84
N PHE A 65 17.34 22.54 -7.87
CA PHE A 65 16.07 21.84 -8.11
C PHE A 65 15.01 22.83 -8.61
N LYS A 66 14.38 22.52 -9.75
CA LYS A 66 13.41 23.40 -10.43
C LYS A 66 11.98 22.89 -10.28
N PRO A 67 10.96 23.75 -10.39
CA PRO A 67 9.58 23.30 -10.49
C PRO A 67 9.41 22.24 -11.59
N GLY A 68 8.68 21.17 -11.28
CA GLY A 68 8.48 20.01 -12.13
C GLY A 68 9.59 18.95 -12.07
N ASP A 69 10.76 19.22 -11.49
CA ASP A 69 11.81 18.21 -11.29
C ASP A 69 11.32 17.05 -10.41
N ARG A 70 11.91 15.87 -10.59
CA ARG A 70 11.59 14.69 -9.78
C ARG A 70 12.73 14.42 -8.81
N LEU A 71 12.37 14.16 -7.54
CA LEU A 71 13.28 13.62 -6.54
C LEU A 71 12.88 12.19 -6.24
N LEU A 72 13.82 11.25 -6.42
CA LEU A 72 13.65 9.86 -6.02
C LEU A 72 14.22 9.64 -4.62
N LEU A 73 13.44 9.01 -3.73
CA LEU A 73 13.90 8.54 -2.43
C LEU A 73 13.91 7.01 -2.42
N PHE A 74 15.10 6.41 -2.31
CA PHE A 74 15.31 4.96 -2.22
C PHE A 74 15.75 4.61 -0.80
N SER A 75 14.76 4.39 0.08
CA SER A 75 14.97 4.17 1.50
C SER A 75 13.82 3.35 2.10
N GLY A 76 14.10 2.67 3.20
CA GLY A 76 13.08 2.18 4.12
C GLY A 76 12.41 3.31 4.91
N ASN A 77 11.54 2.93 5.85
CA ASN A 77 10.82 3.88 6.69
C ASN A 77 11.77 4.65 7.61
N THR A 78 11.62 5.97 7.65
CA THR A 78 12.27 6.87 8.62
C THR A 78 11.32 8.00 8.98
N ILE A 79 11.52 8.65 10.13
CA ILE A 79 10.71 9.80 10.53
C ILE A 79 10.84 11.00 9.57
N PHE A 80 11.93 11.06 8.79
CA PHE A 80 12.15 12.08 7.77
C PHE A 80 11.69 11.70 6.36
N PHE A 81 11.15 10.50 6.15
CA PHE A 81 10.66 10.07 4.83
C PHE A 81 9.62 11.07 4.29
N SER A 82 8.62 11.42 5.10
CA SER A 82 7.58 12.37 4.71
C SER A 82 8.10 13.82 4.64
N VAL A 83 9.17 14.17 5.38
CA VAL A 83 9.86 15.46 5.25
C VAL A 83 10.45 15.60 3.84
N VAL A 84 11.12 14.57 3.32
CA VAL A 84 11.66 14.57 1.96
C VAL A 84 10.54 14.71 0.93
N GLN A 85 9.43 13.99 1.11
CA GLN A 85 8.25 14.11 0.26
C GLN A 85 7.72 15.56 0.23
N PHE A 86 7.41 16.14 1.38
CA PHE A 86 6.83 17.47 1.44
C PHE A 86 7.81 18.56 1.03
N ALA A 87 9.11 18.41 1.32
CA ALA A 87 10.13 19.33 0.83
C ALA A 87 10.20 19.37 -0.69
N THR A 88 10.15 18.21 -1.35
CA THR A 88 10.12 18.09 -2.81
C THR A 88 8.92 18.82 -3.39
N ILE A 89 7.73 18.58 -2.81
CA ILE A 89 6.47 19.17 -3.26
C ILE A 89 6.43 20.68 -2.99
N MET A 90 6.87 21.14 -1.82
CA MET A 90 7.00 22.57 -1.47
C MET A 90 8.00 23.29 -2.38
N ALA A 91 9.03 22.60 -2.87
CA ALA A 91 9.96 23.14 -3.85
C ALA A 91 9.34 23.27 -5.26
N GLY A 92 8.14 22.72 -5.48
CA GLY A 92 7.42 22.72 -6.75
C GLY A 92 7.70 21.49 -7.62
N GLY A 93 8.40 20.48 -7.09
CA GLY A 93 8.71 19.25 -7.81
C GLY A 93 7.77 18.10 -7.49
N ILE A 94 8.16 16.92 -7.97
CA ILE A 94 7.39 15.69 -7.92
C ILE A 94 8.19 14.65 -7.13
N PHE A 95 7.58 14.11 -6.09
CA PHE A 95 8.21 13.08 -5.26
C PHE A 95 8.00 11.67 -5.85
N THR A 96 8.99 10.79 -5.75
CA THR A 96 8.80 9.36 -6.02
C THR A 96 9.59 8.51 -5.02
N GLY A 97 8.92 7.52 -4.41
CA GLY A 97 9.53 6.55 -3.51
C GLY A 97 9.89 5.26 -4.25
N ALA A 98 11.06 4.69 -3.96
CA ALA A 98 11.47 3.39 -4.48
C ALA A 98 11.53 2.36 -3.34
N ASN A 99 11.18 1.12 -3.68
CA ASN A 99 11.24 0.01 -2.75
C ASN A 99 12.70 -0.28 -2.39
N PRO A 100 13.12 -0.21 -1.10
CA PRO A 100 14.49 -0.46 -0.65
C PRO A 100 14.99 -1.89 -0.90
N THR A 101 14.13 -2.83 -1.31
CA THR A 101 14.56 -4.18 -1.70
C THR A 101 14.92 -4.29 -3.17
N TYR A 102 14.75 -3.22 -3.96
CA TYR A 102 15.11 -3.23 -5.38
C TYR A 102 16.61 -3.39 -5.58
N VAL A 103 16.96 -4.15 -6.62
CA VAL A 103 18.34 -4.23 -7.11
C VAL A 103 18.67 -3.03 -8.00
N ALA A 104 19.96 -2.78 -8.26
CA ALA A 104 20.44 -1.62 -9.01
C ALA A 104 19.67 -1.34 -10.32
N ARG A 105 19.47 -2.36 -11.16
CA ARG A 105 18.74 -2.23 -12.44
C ARG A 105 17.28 -1.77 -12.29
N GLU A 106 16.61 -2.15 -11.19
CA GLU A 106 15.20 -1.80 -10.93
C GLU A 106 15.11 -0.34 -10.47
N VAL A 107 16.07 0.09 -9.64
CA VAL A 107 16.21 1.50 -9.24
C VAL A 107 16.60 2.37 -10.43
N ALA A 108 17.54 1.92 -11.27
CA ALA A 108 17.96 2.61 -12.49
C ALA A 108 16.79 2.79 -13.46
N TYR A 109 15.96 1.75 -13.63
CA TYR A 109 14.72 1.85 -14.40
C TYR A 109 13.80 2.96 -13.85
N GLN A 110 13.55 3.01 -12.54
CA GLN A 110 12.69 4.03 -11.94
C GLN A 110 13.30 5.44 -12.04
N LEU A 111 14.61 5.60 -11.82
CA LEU A 111 15.32 6.87 -12.03
C LEU A 111 15.13 7.39 -13.46
N LYS A 112 15.31 6.51 -14.45
CA LYS A 112 15.18 6.83 -15.87
C LYS A 112 13.73 7.14 -16.28
N ASP A 113 12.78 6.31 -15.89
CA ASP A 113 11.36 6.44 -16.26
C ASP A 113 10.73 7.69 -15.62
N SER A 114 11.00 7.93 -14.33
CA SER A 114 10.55 9.15 -13.65
C SER A 114 11.30 10.40 -14.13
N GLY A 115 12.51 10.23 -14.64
CA GLY A 115 13.43 11.30 -14.98
C GLY A 115 13.84 12.11 -13.74
N ALA A 116 14.12 11.42 -12.63
CA ALA A 116 14.59 12.06 -11.41
C ALA A 116 15.93 12.78 -11.62
N THR A 117 16.00 14.03 -11.19
CA THR A 117 17.20 14.87 -11.29
C THR A 117 17.96 14.97 -9.96
N PHE A 118 17.30 14.54 -8.87
CA PHE A 118 17.88 14.39 -7.55
C PHE A 118 17.56 13.01 -7.00
N PHE A 119 18.51 12.45 -6.26
CA PHE A 119 18.41 11.11 -5.72
C PHE A 119 18.89 11.06 -4.27
N ILE A 120 18.04 10.61 -3.37
CA ILE A 120 18.36 10.41 -1.95
C ILE A 120 18.33 8.90 -1.67
N VAL A 121 19.44 8.38 -1.14
CA VAL A 121 19.70 6.94 -1.01
C VAL A 121 19.91 6.57 0.45
N GLY A 122 19.09 5.67 0.98
CA GLY A 122 19.26 5.09 2.31
C GLY A 122 20.65 4.47 2.48
N GLU A 123 21.28 4.65 3.63
CA GLU A 123 22.62 4.08 3.89
C GLU A 123 22.66 2.56 3.74
N ALA A 124 21.58 1.87 4.12
CA ALA A 124 21.41 0.42 3.93
C ALA A 124 21.33 0.00 2.44
N ASN A 125 21.23 0.97 1.52
CA ASN A 125 20.97 0.78 0.10
C ASN A 125 22.04 1.43 -0.80
N LEU A 126 23.16 1.90 -0.23
CA LEU A 126 24.18 2.66 -0.96
C LEU A 126 24.74 1.94 -2.18
N ASP A 127 25.10 0.66 -2.05
CA ASP A 127 25.71 -0.09 -3.17
C ASP A 127 24.79 -0.17 -4.38
N ALA A 128 23.52 -0.55 -4.16
CA ALA A 128 22.51 -0.62 -5.21
C ALA A 128 22.18 0.77 -5.77
N GLY A 129 22.09 1.79 -4.92
CA GLY A 129 21.79 3.16 -5.33
C GLY A 129 22.92 3.79 -6.15
N LEU A 130 24.18 3.66 -5.72
CA LEU A 130 25.34 4.18 -6.45
C LEU A 130 25.49 3.49 -7.82
N ALA A 131 25.29 2.17 -7.87
CA ALA A 131 25.29 1.43 -9.13
C ALA A 131 24.17 1.92 -10.07
N ALA A 132 22.96 2.15 -9.55
CA ALA A 132 21.83 2.67 -10.32
C ALA A 132 22.06 4.10 -10.82
N ALA A 133 22.59 4.99 -9.97
CA ALA A 133 22.92 6.36 -10.33
C ALA A 133 23.96 6.40 -11.46
N LYS A 134 24.97 5.54 -11.39
CA LYS A 134 25.97 5.36 -12.45
C LYS A 134 25.35 4.85 -13.75
N GLU A 135 24.43 3.87 -13.68
CA GLU A 135 23.77 3.29 -14.87
C GLU A 135 22.97 4.32 -15.68
N VAL A 136 22.43 5.35 -15.01
CA VAL A 136 21.65 6.42 -15.66
C VAL A 136 22.42 7.74 -15.83
N ASP A 137 23.74 7.71 -15.61
CA ASP A 137 24.62 8.88 -15.68
C ASP A 137 24.17 10.07 -14.80
N LEU A 138 23.59 9.79 -13.63
CA LEU A 138 23.17 10.84 -12.68
C LEU A 138 24.42 11.42 -11.97
N PRO A 139 24.65 12.75 -12.05
CA PRO A 139 25.80 13.38 -11.39
C PRO A 139 25.81 13.15 -9.88
N LEU A 140 26.96 12.76 -9.31
CA LEU A 140 27.08 12.44 -7.88
C LEU A 140 26.82 13.64 -6.95
N ASP A 141 26.96 14.88 -7.43
CA ASP A 141 26.59 16.08 -6.67
C ASP A 141 25.05 16.26 -6.55
N ARG A 142 24.27 15.42 -7.24
CA ARG A 142 22.81 15.29 -7.14
C ARG A 142 22.37 14.05 -6.35
N VAL A 143 23.33 13.27 -5.82
CA VAL A 143 23.08 12.06 -5.06
C VAL A 143 23.50 12.27 -3.61
N PHE A 144 22.61 11.94 -2.67
CA PHE A 144 22.80 12.21 -1.24
C PHE A 144 22.55 10.94 -0.41
N SER A 145 23.39 10.71 0.60
CA SER A 145 23.18 9.61 1.55
C SER A 145 22.12 9.99 2.60
N PHE A 146 21.28 9.03 2.95
CA PHE A 146 20.13 9.18 3.84
C PHE A 146 20.28 8.23 5.02
N ASP A 147 20.62 8.81 6.16
CA ASP A 147 20.66 8.11 7.44
C ASP A 147 19.23 7.82 7.93
N ASN A 148 19.11 7.26 9.15
CA ASN A 148 17.81 7.03 9.79
C ASN A 148 17.13 8.34 10.26
N GLY A 149 17.73 9.50 10.01
CA GLY A 149 17.23 10.81 10.38
C GLY A 149 17.58 11.28 11.78
N ILE A 150 17.88 10.38 12.72
CA ILE A 150 18.24 10.74 14.11
C ILE A 150 19.45 11.67 14.16
N PRO A 151 20.57 11.39 13.47
CA PRO A 151 21.74 12.27 13.48
C PRO A 151 21.46 13.71 13.04
N ALA A 152 20.38 13.95 12.28
CA ALA A 152 19.99 15.29 11.85
C ALA A 152 19.53 16.18 13.01
N PHE A 153 18.90 15.63 14.06
CA PHE A 153 18.49 16.40 15.24
C PHE A 153 19.69 16.96 16.01
N ASP A 154 20.77 16.18 16.10
CA ASP A 154 21.95 16.52 16.86
C ASP A 154 23.01 17.28 16.05
N GLY A 155 22.75 17.54 14.76
CA GLY A 155 23.73 18.13 13.84
C GLY A 155 24.93 17.20 13.57
N LYS A 156 24.75 15.89 13.73
CA LYS A 156 25.79 14.85 13.61
C LYS A 156 25.70 14.04 12.34
N ALA A 157 24.74 14.31 11.46
CA ALA A 157 24.58 13.62 10.20
C ALA A 157 25.84 13.78 9.32
N GLN A 158 26.35 12.67 8.78
CA GLN A 158 27.53 12.63 7.94
C GLN A 158 27.23 11.96 6.60
N GLY A 159 28.06 12.23 5.61
CA GLY A 159 27.99 11.56 4.31
C GLY A 159 28.45 10.11 4.42
N ALA A 160 27.89 9.23 3.60
CA ALA A 160 28.26 7.83 3.51
C ALA A 160 28.46 7.42 2.04
N GLY A 161 29.31 6.41 1.80
CA GLY A 161 29.57 5.91 0.44
C GLY A 161 30.18 6.96 -0.51
N GLY A 162 30.92 7.94 0.01
CA GLY A 162 31.48 9.04 -0.77
C GLY A 162 30.46 10.13 -1.18
N LEU A 163 29.20 10.00 -0.76
CA LEU A 163 28.15 10.99 -1.00
C LEU A 163 28.10 12.04 0.12
N LYS A 164 27.52 13.20 -0.18
CA LYS A 164 27.14 14.17 0.86
C LYS A 164 25.92 13.66 1.62
N SER A 165 25.83 13.97 2.91
CA SER A 165 24.60 13.73 3.67
C SER A 165 23.44 14.54 3.07
N TRP A 166 22.24 13.98 3.08
CA TRP A 166 21.01 14.71 2.74
C TRP A 166 20.83 15.99 3.57
N THR A 167 21.36 16.03 4.80
CA THR A 167 21.31 17.21 5.67
C THR A 167 22.10 18.40 5.11
N SER A 168 23.02 18.18 4.16
CA SER A 168 23.67 19.28 3.42
C SER A 168 22.69 20.11 2.58
N LEU A 169 21.50 19.56 2.29
CA LEU A 169 20.38 20.28 1.66
C LEU A 169 19.44 20.94 2.67
N VAL A 170 19.67 20.79 3.98
CA VAL A 170 18.80 21.42 4.97
C VAL A 170 19.31 22.83 5.25
N ALA A 171 18.52 23.83 4.86
CA ALA A 171 18.84 25.23 5.11
C ALA A 171 18.73 25.61 6.61
N SER A 172 19.18 26.82 6.94
CA SER A 172 19.06 27.35 8.31
C SER A 172 17.59 27.51 8.73
N PRO A 173 17.28 27.49 10.04
CA PRO A 173 15.93 27.80 10.53
C PRO A 173 15.41 29.16 10.04
N GLN A 174 16.26 30.18 9.93
CA GLN A 174 15.91 31.51 9.44
C GLN A 174 15.47 31.49 7.97
N ASP A 175 16.19 30.76 7.13
CA ASP A 175 15.84 30.55 5.72
C ASP A 175 14.50 29.82 5.61
N GLY A 176 14.31 28.76 6.41
CA GLY A 176 13.06 28.02 6.50
C GLY A 176 11.90 28.91 6.90
N ALA A 177 12.04 29.73 7.94
CA ALA A 177 11.00 30.63 8.42
C ALA A 177 10.51 31.61 7.34
N SER A 178 11.43 32.07 6.47
CA SER A 178 11.13 33.01 5.39
C SER A 178 10.57 32.33 4.13
N PHE A 179 10.72 31.02 4.00
CA PHE A 179 10.27 30.28 2.83
C PHE A 179 8.75 30.10 2.81
N LYS A 180 8.16 30.35 1.63
CA LYS A 180 6.75 30.11 1.33
C LYS A 180 6.66 29.27 0.06
N TRP A 181 5.87 28.19 0.09
CA TRP A 181 5.52 27.44 -1.11
C TRP A 181 4.41 28.17 -1.89
N GLU A 182 4.17 27.72 -3.12
CA GLU A 182 3.11 28.29 -3.95
C GLU A 182 1.72 27.89 -3.41
N GLU A 183 0.88 28.88 -3.14
CA GLU A 183 -0.52 28.64 -2.79
C GLU A 183 -1.37 28.46 -4.06
N PHE A 184 -2.17 27.40 -4.09
CA PHE A 184 -3.04 27.09 -5.22
C PHE A 184 -4.41 27.72 -5.02
N LYS A 185 -4.99 28.23 -6.11
CA LYS A 185 -6.32 28.87 -6.11
C LYS A 185 -7.22 28.38 -7.23
N THR A 186 -6.69 27.60 -8.16
CA THR A 186 -7.41 27.12 -9.36
C THR A 186 -7.32 25.61 -9.49
N HIS A 187 -8.27 25.02 -10.22
CA HIS A 187 -8.30 23.58 -10.46
C HIS A 187 -7.11 23.10 -11.31
N GLU A 188 -6.65 23.91 -12.26
CA GLU A 188 -5.47 23.63 -13.06
C GLU A 188 -4.21 23.47 -12.19
N GLN A 189 -3.99 24.37 -11.23
CA GLN A 189 -2.84 24.27 -10.32
C GLN A 189 -2.89 22.99 -9.48
N MET A 190 -4.07 22.61 -9.00
CA MET A 190 -4.20 21.37 -8.21
C MET A 190 -4.05 20.09 -9.01
N ASN A 191 -4.33 20.14 -10.32
CA ASN A 191 -4.15 19.00 -11.20
C ASN A 191 -2.69 18.77 -11.60
N ARG A 192 -1.76 19.64 -11.20
CA ARG A 192 -0.32 19.36 -11.32
C ARG A 192 0.06 18.11 -10.53
N CYS A 193 0.87 17.25 -11.13
CA CYS A 193 1.46 16.10 -10.46
C CYS A 193 2.32 16.55 -9.27
N CYS A 194 2.20 15.87 -8.14
CA CYS A 194 3.08 16.04 -6.99
C CYS A 194 3.75 14.75 -6.54
N VAL A 195 3.23 13.58 -6.94
CA VAL A 195 3.78 12.28 -6.58
C VAL A 195 3.69 11.30 -7.77
N LEU A 196 4.75 10.53 -7.97
CA LEU A 196 4.76 9.33 -8.80
C LEU A 196 4.93 8.09 -7.92
N ASN A 197 3.86 7.32 -7.78
CA ASN A 197 3.90 6.02 -7.11
C ASN A 197 4.01 4.92 -8.16
N TYR A 198 5.05 4.09 -8.08
CA TYR A 198 5.26 3.03 -9.05
C TYR A 198 4.38 1.82 -8.69
N SER A 199 3.38 1.55 -9.53
CA SER A 199 2.57 0.34 -9.39
C SER A 199 3.36 -0.83 -9.99
N SER A 200 3.35 -1.98 -9.29
CA SER A 200 4.14 -3.17 -9.65
C SER A 200 3.61 -3.93 -10.86
N GLY A 201 2.94 -3.25 -11.80
CA GLY A 201 2.71 -3.72 -13.15
C GLY A 201 2.25 -5.16 -13.24
N THR A 202 0.94 -5.36 -13.21
CA THR A 202 0.31 -6.69 -13.22
C THR A 202 0.72 -7.57 -14.43
N THR A 203 1.26 -6.99 -15.50
CA THR A 203 1.72 -7.70 -16.71
C THR A 203 3.02 -7.14 -17.33
N GLY A 204 3.78 -6.28 -16.62
CA GLY A 204 4.95 -5.58 -17.21
C GLY A 204 5.83 -4.85 -16.21
N LEU A 205 6.77 -4.03 -16.71
CA LEU A 205 7.62 -3.18 -15.88
C LEU A 205 6.78 -2.22 -15.03
N PRO A 206 7.24 -1.84 -13.82
CA PRO A 206 6.51 -0.89 -12.97
C PRO A 206 6.19 0.42 -13.70
N LYS A 207 5.01 0.98 -13.46
CA LYS A 207 4.56 2.23 -14.11
C LYS A 207 4.41 3.32 -13.07
N GLY A 208 4.94 4.51 -13.33
CA GLY A 208 4.71 5.68 -12.48
C GLY A 208 3.26 6.13 -12.57
N VAL A 209 2.47 5.92 -11.52
CA VAL A 209 1.11 6.45 -11.41
C VAL A 209 1.19 7.93 -11.09
N GLU A 210 0.63 8.76 -11.96
CA GLU A 210 0.67 10.21 -11.85
C GLU A 210 -0.44 10.71 -10.93
N LEU A 211 -0.05 11.16 -9.74
CA LEU A 211 -0.96 11.64 -8.71
C LEU A 211 -0.82 13.16 -8.57
N SER A 212 -1.93 13.86 -8.79
CA SER A 212 -2.00 15.31 -8.62
C SER A 212 -2.17 15.70 -7.15
N HIS A 213 -1.98 16.98 -6.85
CA HIS A 213 -2.33 17.51 -5.54
C HIS A 213 -3.81 17.29 -5.23
N TYR A 214 -4.69 17.50 -6.21
CA TYR A 214 -6.13 17.27 -6.05
C TYR A 214 -6.43 15.81 -5.69
N ASN A 215 -5.80 14.85 -6.37
CA ASN A 215 -5.99 13.43 -6.09
C ASN A 215 -5.58 13.06 -4.66
N TYR A 216 -4.41 13.54 -4.23
CA TYR A 216 -3.90 13.30 -2.88
C TYR A 216 -4.77 13.92 -1.80
N VAL A 217 -5.14 15.20 -1.95
CA VAL A 217 -6.00 15.92 -0.99
C VAL A 217 -7.37 15.24 -0.90
N ALA A 218 -7.97 14.91 -2.05
CA ALA A 218 -9.24 14.21 -2.09
C ALA A 218 -9.19 12.88 -1.34
N ASN A 219 -8.15 12.07 -1.58
CA ASN A 219 -8.03 10.78 -0.93
C ASN A 219 -7.83 10.88 0.59
N CYS A 220 -6.99 11.82 1.05
CA CYS A 220 -6.79 12.04 2.47
C CYS A 220 -8.08 12.53 3.15
N MET A 221 -8.82 13.44 2.53
CA MET A 221 -10.11 13.91 3.04
C MET A 221 -11.16 12.81 3.10
N GLN A 222 -11.25 11.98 2.07
CA GLN A 222 -12.15 10.83 2.04
C GLN A 222 -11.90 9.88 3.20
N VAL A 223 -10.64 9.48 3.42
CA VAL A 223 -10.25 8.57 4.50
C VAL A 223 -10.50 9.20 5.87
N ILE A 224 -10.07 10.44 6.08
CA ILE A 224 -10.25 11.13 7.37
C ILE A 224 -11.73 11.36 7.68
N TYR A 225 -12.55 11.68 6.68
CA TYR A 225 -13.98 11.83 6.86
C TYR A 225 -14.62 10.54 7.39
N VAL A 226 -14.24 9.38 6.83
CA VAL A 226 -14.73 8.08 7.31
C VAL A 226 -14.36 7.88 8.78
N TYR A 227 -13.12 8.17 9.20
CA TYR A 227 -12.75 8.15 10.62
C TYR A 227 -13.60 9.11 11.49
N GLN A 228 -13.93 10.30 10.96
CA GLN A 228 -14.75 11.30 11.64
C GLN A 228 -16.22 10.89 11.83
N LEU A 229 -16.70 9.86 11.12
CA LEU A 229 -18.03 9.29 11.34
C LEU A 229 -18.13 8.50 12.65
N LYS A 230 -17.00 8.21 13.30
CA LYS A 230 -17.00 7.54 14.61
C LYS A 230 -17.79 8.37 15.63
N SER A 231 -18.76 7.75 16.30
CA SER A 231 -19.67 8.40 17.26
C SER A 231 -18.92 9.07 18.42
N ASP A 232 -17.81 8.49 18.87
CA ASP A 232 -16.91 9.05 19.89
C ASP A 232 -15.65 9.71 19.31
N TYR A 233 -15.63 10.15 18.04
CA TYR A 233 -14.43 10.61 17.33
C TYR A 233 -13.55 11.58 18.13
N LYS A 234 -14.14 12.57 18.83
CA LYS A 234 -13.38 13.55 19.62
C LYS A 234 -12.66 12.94 20.82
N ASP A 235 -13.25 11.93 21.45
CA ASP A 235 -12.63 11.24 22.57
C ASP A 235 -11.66 10.16 22.07
N TRP A 236 -12.04 9.41 21.03
CA TRP A 236 -11.15 8.51 20.30
C TRP A 236 -9.86 9.21 19.88
N GLN A 237 -9.95 10.39 19.26
CA GLN A 237 -8.78 11.16 18.79
C GLN A 237 -7.75 11.44 19.90
N LYS A 238 -8.20 11.66 21.14
CA LYS A 238 -7.31 11.97 22.28
C LYS A 238 -6.50 10.74 22.71
N ARG A 239 -7.14 9.56 22.70
CA ARG A 239 -6.55 8.29 23.13
C ARG A 239 -5.93 7.48 21.99
N ALA A 240 -6.25 7.82 20.74
CA ALA A 240 -5.80 7.09 19.57
C ALA A 240 -4.27 7.11 19.47
N ARG A 241 -3.71 5.93 19.16
CA ARG A 241 -2.28 5.68 18.99
C ARG A 241 -2.10 4.64 17.88
N GLY A 242 -1.15 4.88 16.97
CA GLY A 242 -0.84 3.95 15.87
C GLY A 242 0.63 3.54 15.83
N ILE A 243 0.94 2.55 14.98
CA ILE A 243 2.32 2.21 14.59
C ILE A 243 2.44 2.34 13.08
N ALA A 244 3.48 3.03 12.62
CA ALA A 244 3.79 3.19 11.20
C ALA A 244 4.88 2.17 10.78
N PHE A 245 4.47 0.96 10.41
CA PHE A 245 5.35 -0.08 9.86
C PHE A 245 5.10 -0.36 8.37
N LEU A 246 3.97 0.10 7.82
CA LEU A 246 3.67 -0.07 6.40
C LEU A 246 4.69 0.70 5.56
N PRO A 247 5.09 0.19 4.38
CA PRO A 247 6.15 0.82 3.61
C PRO A 247 5.75 2.21 3.11
N MET A 248 6.53 3.23 3.47
CA MET A 248 6.25 4.64 3.15
C MET A 248 6.57 5.01 1.69
N TYR A 249 7.32 4.17 0.96
CA TYR A 249 7.48 4.29 -0.48
C TYR A 249 6.26 3.79 -1.27
N HIS A 250 5.28 3.16 -0.59
CA HIS A 250 4.00 2.79 -1.14
C HIS A 250 2.89 3.70 -0.60
N ALA A 251 1.87 3.94 -1.42
CA ALA A 251 0.78 4.87 -1.11
C ALA A 251 0.12 4.62 0.26
N TYR A 252 -0.04 3.36 0.69
CA TYR A 252 -0.67 3.03 1.96
C TYR A 252 0.12 3.56 3.17
N GLY A 253 1.41 3.24 3.27
CA GLY A 253 2.26 3.80 4.32
C GLY A 253 2.43 5.32 4.16
N GLN A 254 2.63 5.78 2.92
CA GLN A 254 2.85 7.19 2.61
C GLN A 254 1.69 8.11 3.05
N THR A 255 0.45 7.75 2.70
CA THR A 255 -0.73 8.56 3.01
C THR A 255 -1.09 8.46 4.49
N TYR A 256 -1.12 7.25 5.07
CA TYR A 256 -1.54 7.07 6.46
C TYR A 256 -0.51 7.68 7.41
N ALA A 257 0.77 7.33 7.26
CA ALA A 257 1.81 7.79 8.17
C ALA A 257 2.25 9.24 7.93
N GLY A 258 2.31 9.67 6.67
CA GLY A 258 2.80 11.00 6.31
C GLY A 258 1.76 12.11 6.38
N ILE A 259 0.46 11.78 6.35
CA ILE A 259 -0.61 12.76 6.13
C ILE A 259 -1.83 12.51 7.02
N ASN A 260 -2.50 11.35 6.93
CA ASN A 260 -3.80 11.15 7.58
C ASN A 260 -3.71 11.20 9.11
N TYR A 261 -2.82 10.40 9.71
CA TYR A 261 -2.61 10.41 11.16
C TYR A 261 -2.08 11.76 11.67
N PRO A 262 -1.04 12.36 11.04
CA PRO A 262 -0.62 13.74 11.36
C PRO A 262 -1.75 14.77 11.29
N LYS A 263 -2.58 14.74 10.23
CA LYS A 263 -3.70 15.67 10.05
C LYS A 263 -4.78 15.49 11.11
N MET A 264 -5.02 14.27 11.55
CA MET A 264 -5.89 13.96 12.68
C MET A 264 -5.22 14.21 14.03
N GLY A 265 -3.93 14.58 14.10
CA GLY A 265 -3.21 14.77 15.36
C GLY A 265 -3.05 13.48 16.17
N VAL A 266 -3.11 12.32 15.51
CA VAL A 266 -2.98 11.00 16.15
C VAL A 266 -1.51 10.59 16.05
N PRO A 267 -0.80 10.39 17.17
CA PRO A 267 0.62 10.04 17.12
C PRO A 267 0.85 8.60 16.68
N GLN A 268 1.94 8.42 15.94
CA GLN A 268 2.38 7.13 15.45
C GLN A 268 3.85 6.87 15.78
N TYR A 269 4.10 5.64 16.23
CA TYR A 269 5.45 5.13 16.46
C TYR A 269 5.95 4.47 15.18
N LEU A 270 6.96 5.04 14.56
CA LEU A 270 7.52 4.57 13.31
C LEU A 270 8.42 3.38 13.54
N MET A 271 8.13 2.30 12.82
CA MET A 271 8.92 1.08 12.78
C MET A 271 9.66 1.05 11.45
N ARG A 272 11.00 1.15 11.50
CA ARG A 272 11.85 1.24 10.30
C ARG A 272 11.78 -0.02 9.44
N LYS A 273 11.81 -1.16 10.12
CA LYS A 273 11.68 -2.49 9.54
C LYS A 273 10.68 -3.27 10.37
N PHE A 274 9.73 -3.91 9.70
CA PHE A 274 8.73 -4.74 10.37
C PHE A 274 9.39 -5.86 11.17
N ASP A 275 8.98 -5.97 12.44
CA ASP A 275 9.29 -7.10 13.32
C ASP A 275 8.07 -7.38 14.20
N LEU A 276 7.62 -8.64 14.22
CA LEU A 276 6.39 -9.03 14.91
C LEU A 276 6.49 -8.89 16.42
N ILE A 277 7.61 -9.28 17.01
CA ILE A 277 7.80 -9.24 18.46
C ILE A 277 7.86 -7.79 18.93
N THR A 278 8.62 -6.95 18.23
CA THR A 278 8.67 -5.51 18.47
C THR A 278 7.30 -4.87 18.31
N LEU A 279 6.51 -5.27 17.31
CA LEU A 279 5.12 -4.81 17.15
C LEU A 279 4.28 -5.11 18.39
N CYS A 280 4.29 -6.34 18.88
CA CYS A 280 3.57 -6.72 20.10
C CYS A 280 4.05 -5.95 21.33
N GLN A 281 5.37 -5.83 21.52
CA GLN A 281 5.96 -5.03 22.59
C GLN A 281 5.53 -3.57 22.54
N TRP A 282 5.45 -2.98 21.34
CA TRP A 282 5.06 -1.59 21.17
C TRP A 282 3.57 -1.38 21.35
N ILE A 283 2.73 -2.34 20.98
CA ILE A 283 1.29 -2.30 21.31
C ILE A 283 1.11 -2.19 22.82
N GLU A 284 1.79 -3.06 23.59
CA GLU A 284 1.74 -3.06 25.05
C GLU A 284 2.34 -1.79 25.67
N LYS A 285 3.56 -1.43 25.26
CA LYS A 285 4.34 -0.29 25.79
C LYS A 285 3.65 1.04 25.53
N TYR A 286 3.18 1.26 24.31
CA TYR A 286 2.65 2.54 23.87
C TYR A 286 1.11 2.61 23.90
N LYS A 287 0.45 1.53 24.33
CA LYS A 287 -1.01 1.39 24.38
C LYS A 287 -1.65 1.76 23.04
N VAL A 288 -1.16 1.10 21.99
CA VAL A 288 -1.62 1.30 20.61
C VAL A 288 -3.10 0.90 20.51
N THR A 289 -3.91 1.74 19.86
CA THR A 289 -5.36 1.54 19.75
C THR A 289 -5.78 1.11 18.35
N GLY A 290 -5.01 1.46 17.32
CA GLY A 290 -5.37 1.18 15.93
C GLY A 290 -4.18 0.66 15.13
N LEU A 291 -4.42 -0.38 14.33
CA LEU A 291 -3.42 -0.90 13.38
C LEU A 291 -3.93 -0.78 11.95
N SER A 292 -3.09 -0.23 11.07
CA SER A 292 -3.23 -0.37 9.62
C SER A 292 -2.30 -1.49 9.17
N ALA A 293 -2.86 -2.64 8.81
CA ALA A 293 -2.10 -3.86 8.54
C ALA A 293 -2.35 -4.42 7.14
N VAL A 294 -1.60 -5.47 6.82
CA VAL A 294 -1.81 -6.33 5.66
C VAL A 294 -2.12 -7.75 6.13
N PRO A 295 -2.75 -8.61 5.31
CA PRO A 295 -3.20 -9.93 5.76
C PRO A 295 -2.12 -10.79 6.44
N PRO A 296 -0.86 -10.87 5.95
CA PRO A 296 0.18 -11.64 6.63
C PRO A 296 0.45 -11.21 8.08
N ILE A 297 0.27 -9.93 8.40
CA ILE A 297 0.47 -9.40 9.76
C ILE A 297 -0.70 -9.81 10.65
N VAL A 298 -1.94 -9.73 10.14
CA VAL A 298 -3.12 -10.19 10.89
C VAL A 298 -3.03 -11.70 11.14
N VAL A 299 -2.66 -12.49 10.14
CA VAL A 299 -2.39 -13.93 10.28
C VAL A 299 -1.34 -14.18 11.36
N ALA A 300 -0.22 -13.46 11.33
CA ALA A 300 0.84 -13.62 12.31
C ALA A 300 0.37 -13.32 13.74
N LEU A 301 -0.36 -12.21 13.95
CA LEU A 301 -0.95 -11.85 15.25
C LEU A 301 -1.98 -12.89 15.73
N THR A 302 -2.65 -13.57 14.81
CA THR A 302 -3.62 -14.63 15.14
C THR A 302 -2.93 -15.94 15.49
N LYS A 303 -2.02 -16.43 14.64
CA LYS A 303 -1.56 -17.82 14.66
C LYS A 303 -0.24 -18.03 15.42
N ARG A 304 0.62 -17.01 15.54
CA ARG A 304 1.94 -17.18 16.17
C ARG A 304 1.82 -17.34 17.70
N PRO A 305 2.36 -18.41 18.30
CA PRO A 305 2.22 -18.68 19.72
C PRO A 305 2.90 -17.63 20.60
N GLU A 306 4.00 -17.03 20.12
CA GLU A 306 4.75 -16.00 20.84
C GLU A 306 3.91 -14.74 21.10
N VAL A 307 2.89 -14.48 20.28
CA VAL A 307 2.00 -13.33 20.46
C VAL A 307 1.19 -13.42 21.76
N LYS A 308 0.96 -14.63 22.28
CA LYS A 308 0.18 -14.85 23.51
C LYS A 308 0.86 -14.29 24.76
N SER A 309 2.16 -14.00 24.72
CA SER A 309 2.89 -13.45 25.87
C SER A 309 2.79 -11.93 26.01
N PHE A 310 2.07 -11.24 25.12
CA PHE A 310 1.96 -9.78 25.10
C PHE A 310 0.53 -9.31 25.36
N ASP A 311 0.38 -8.20 26.09
CA ASP A 311 -0.90 -7.52 26.25
C ASP A 311 -1.24 -6.67 25.01
N LEU A 312 -2.18 -7.16 24.20
CA LEU A 312 -2.71 -6.44 23.04
C LEU A 312 -4.04 -5.72 23.34
N SER A 313 -4.53 -5.75 24.59
CA SER A 313 -5.90 -5.32 24.95
C SER A 313 -6.21 -3.84 24.72
N SER A 314 -5.18 -3.02 24.48
CA SER A 314 -5.36 -1.61 24.10
C SER A 314 -5.88 -1.42 22.68
N LEU A 315 -5.78 -2.44 21.82
CA LEU A 315 -6.31 -2.38 20.47
C LEU A 315 -7.83 -2.26 20.50
N GLU A 316 -8.34 -1.42 19.62
CA GLU A 316 -9.78 -1.17 19.42
C GLU A 316 -10.20 -1.42 17.99
N GLU A 317 -9.29 -1.16 17.03
CA GLU A 317 -9.56 -1.35 15.61
C GLU A 317 -8.34 -1.90 14.87
N VAL A 318 -8.60 -2.76 13.88
CA VAL A 318 -7.57 -3.25 12.96
C VAL A 318 -8.09 -3.12 11.54
N GLY A 319 -7.43 -2.29 10.74
CA GLY A 319 -7.61 -2.23 9.31
C GLY A 319 -6.73 -3.26 8.60
N SER A 320 -7.25 -3.91 7.57
CA SER A 320 -6.48 -4.76 6.66
C SER A 320 -6.70 -4.34 5.22
N GLY A 321 -5.63 -4.25 4.42
CA GLY A 321 -5.72 -3.88 3.01
C GLY A 321 -4.65 -4.54 2.15
N ALA A 322 -4.57 -4.11 0.88
CA ALA A 322 -3.63 -4.58 -0.14
C ALA A 322 -3.81 -6.01 -0.67
N ALA A 323 -4.39 -6.92 0.12
CA ALA A 323 -4.74 -8.27 -0.30
C ALA A 323 -5.97 -8.79 0.47
N PRO A 324 -6.69 -9.81 -0.05
CA PRO A 324 -7.78 -10.45 0.67
C PRO A 324 -7.31 -11.07 1.99
N LEU A 325 -8.09 -10.88 3.05
CA LEU A 325 -7.93 -11.60 4.32
C LEU A 325 -9.05 -12.64 4.47
N ALA A 326 -8.66 -13.87 4.81
CA ALA A 326 -9.58 -14.99 4.99
C ALA A 326 -10.56 -14.75 6.15
N LYS A 327 -11.80 -15.25 5.97
CA LYS A 327 -12.89 -15.14 6.95
C LYS A 327 -12.51 -15.79 8.29
N GLU A 328 -11.97 -17.00 8.26
CA GLU A 328 -11.62 -17.74 9.48
C GLU A 328 -10.54 -17.00 10.29
N THR A 329 -9.48 -16.53 9.62
CA THR A 329 -8.42 -15.75 10.29
C THR A 329 -8.98 -14.47 10.93
N THR A 330 -9.91 -13.80 10.25
CA THR A 330 -10.62 -12.63 10.82
C THR A 330 -11.38 -13.03 12.09
N ALA A 331 -12.22 -14.06 12.02
CA ALA A 331 -13.04 -14.51 13.15
C ALA A 331 -12.18 -14.95 14.35
N GLU A 332 -11.10 -15.69 14.10
CA GLU A 332 -10.16 -16.09 15.14
C GLU A 332 -9.44 -14.91 15.78
N PHE A 333 -9.04 -13.91 14.99
CA PHE A 333 -8.43 -12.68 15.53
C PHE A 333 -9.41 -11.96 16.44
N GLU A 334 -10.63 -11.70 15.96
CA GLU A 334 -11.66 -10.98 16.73
C GLU A 334 -12.04 -11.73 18.02
N ALA A 335 -12.05 -13.07 18.00
CA ALA A 335 -12.33 -13.89 19.17
C ALA A 335 -11.32 -13.67 20.31
N LYS A 336 -10.05 -13.36 19.99
CA LYS A 336 -9.03 -13.00 21.01
C LYS A 336 -9.40 -11.76 21.81
N PHE A 337 -10.20 -10.88 21.23
CA PHE A 337 -10.68 -9.65 21.84
C PHE A 337 -12.13 -9.76 22.31
N GLN A 338 -12.68 -10.97 22.43
CA GLN A 338 -14.08 -11.21 22.78
C GLN A 338 -15.04 -10.46 21.84
N GLY A 339 -14.65 -10.29 20.57
CA GLY A 339 -15.40 -9.57 19.56
C GLY A 339 -15.39 -8.04 19.68
N LYS A 340 -14.69 -7.46 20.67
CA LYS A 340 -14.62 -6.00 20.88
C LYS A 340 -13.82 -5.28 19.80
N VAL A 341 -12.77 -5.93 19.29
CA VAL A 341 -11.97 -5.44 18.17
C VAL A 341 -12.49 -6.08 16.90
N LYS A 342 -12.79 -5.26 15.90
CA LYS A 342 -13.24 -5.70 14.58
C LYS A 342 -12.13 -5.51 13.54
N VAL A 343 -11.94 -6.51 12.69
CA VAL A 343 -11.03 -6.39 11.55
C VAL A 343 -11.82 -5.86 10.35
N LYS A 344 -11.44 -4.66 9.89
CA LYS A 344 -12.10 -3.97 8.78
C LYS A 344 -11.21 -4.04 7.55
N GLN A 345 -11.67 -4.74 6.52
CA GLN A 345 -10.96 -4.77 5.24
C GLN A 345 -11.30 -3.53 4.40
N GLY A 346 -10.30 -2.90 3.80
CA GLY A 346 -10.47 -1.82 2.84
C GLY A 346 -9.94 -2.19 1.47
N TRP A 347 -10.42 -1.50 0.43
CA TRP A 347 -9.92 -1.68 -0.93
C TRP A 347 -9.38 -0.39 -1.54
N GLY A 348 -8.32 -0.57 -2.33
CA GLY A 348 -7.78 0.44 -3.20
C GLY A 348 -6.53 -0.04 -3.94
N MET A 349 -5.90 0.89 -4.64
CA MET A 349 -4.77 0.69 -5.54
C MET A 349 -4.04 2.02 -5.74
N SER A 350 -2.86 1.99 -6.35
CA SER A 350 -2.08 3.22 -6.60
C SER A 350 -2.85 4.20 -7.50
N GLU A 351 -3.60 3.68 -8.47
CA GLU A 351 -4.39 4.43 -9.45
C GLU A 351 -5.63 5.11 -8.84
N VAL A 352 -6.04 4.75 -7.62
CA VAL A 352 -7.07 5.45 -6.82
C VAL A 352 -6.42 6.29 -5.69
N THR A 353 -5.15 6.66 -5.87
CA THR A 353 -4.26 7.27 -4.87
C THR A 353 -3.88 6.31 -3.75
N CYS A 354 -4.86 5.77 -3.00
CA CYS A 354 -4.62 4.73 -2.00
C CYS A 354 -5.88 3.91 -1.71
N SER A 355 -6.96 4.56 -1.25
CA SER A 355 -8.21 3.90 -0.83
C SER A 355 -9.40 4.42 -1.62
N ALA A 356 -10.30 3.54 -2.05
CA ALA A 356 -11.59 3.93 -2.64
C ALA A 356 -12.78 3.33 -1.89
N MET A 357 -12.54 2.35 -1.02
CA MET A 357 -13.57 1.71 -0.21
C MET A 357 -13.08 1.48 1.21
N GLY A 358 -14.03 1.56 2.14
CA GLY A 358 -13.79 1.36 3.56
C GLY A 358 -15.10 1.22 4.32
N TRP A 359 -15.01 1.27 5.65
CA TRP A 359 -16.13 1.02 6.54
C TRP A 359 -16.42 2.24 7.40
N GLU A 360 -17.70 2.55 7.58
CA GLU A 360 -18.11 3.40 8.70
C GLU A 360 -17.56 2.81 10.02
N PRO A 361 -16.87 3.59 10.89
CA PRO A 361 -16.13 3.05 12.03
C PRO A 361 -16.94 2.30 13.06
N ASP A 362 -18.22 2.61 13.23
CA ASP A 362 -19.09 1.96 14.23
C ASP A 362 -19.98 0.86 13.62
N MET A 363 -19.94 0.70 12.30
CA MET A 363 -20.65 -0.36 11.61
C MET A 363 -19.95 -1.70 11.78
N GLU A 364 -20.72 -2.78 11.95
CA GLU A 364 -20.18 -4.14 11.92
C GLU A 364 -19.70 -4.50 10.52
N ALA A 365 -18.46 -5.00 10.43
CA ALA A 365 -17.91 -5.42 9.17
C ALA A 365 -18.58 -6.73 8.71
N LEU A 366 -19.04 -6.76 7.46
CA LEU A 366 -19.46 -8.00 6.83
C LEU A 366 -18.22 -8.82 6.46
N SER A 367 -18.26 -10.10 6.82
CA SER A 367 -17.19 -11.04 6.55
C SER A 367 -16.75 -11.03 5.07
N GLY A 368 -15.47 -10.73 4.84
CA GLY A 368 -14.84 -10.77 3.52
C GLY A 368 -15.19 -9.59 2.61
N ALA A 369 -16.09 -8.70 3.03
CA ALA A 369 -16.37 -7.47 2.30
C ALA A 369 -15.26 -6.45 2.53
N VAL A 370 -15.07 -5.55 1.55
CA VAL A 370 -14.11 -4.43 1.61
C VAL A 370 -14.78 -3.09 1.94
N GLY A 371 -16.03 -3.15 2.40
CA GLY A 371 -16.83 -2.00 2.79
C GLY A 371 -17.62 -1.39 1.64
N GLU A 372 -17.89 -0.10 1.75
CA GLU A 372 -18.65 0.72 0.79
C GLU A 372 -17.76 1.82 0.18
N LEU A 373 -18.29 2.57 -0.78
CA LEU A 373 -17.54 3.62 -1.49
C LEU A 373 -17.19 4.80 -0.58
N ASN A 374 -15.92 5.21 -0.61
CA ASN A 374 -15.46 6.45 0.00
C ASN A 374 -16.21 7.68 -0.58
N PRO A 375 -16.28 8.81 0.14
CA PRO A 375 -17.01 9.99 -0.31
C PRO A 375 -16.64 10.44 -1.74
N ASN A 376 -17.61 10.91 -2.51
CA ASN A 376 -17.44 11.33 -3.91
C ASN A 376 -16.94 10.25 -4.90
N VAL A 377 -16.80 8.99 -4.49
CA VAL A 377 -16.50 7.88 -5.40
C VAL A 377 -17.81 7.35 -5.99
N GLU A 378 -17.78 7.02 -7.28
CA GLU A 378 -18.82 6.26 -7.96
C GLU A 378 -18.22 4.94 -8.47
N ALA A 379 -19.06 3.92 -8.61
CA ALA A 379 -18.67 2.63 -9.12
C ALA A 379 -19.75 2.02 -10.03
N GLN A 380 -19.31 1.09 -10.89
CA GLN A 380 -20.17 0.17 -11.63
C GLN A 380 -19.45 -1.18 -11.74
N ILE A 381 -20.22 -2.25 -11.94
CA ILE A 381 -19.69 -3.60 -12.16
C ILE A 381 -20.18 -4.03 -13.54
N VAL A 382 -19.26 -4.43 -14.42
CA VAL A 382 -19.57 -4.72 -15.83
C VAL A 382 -19.15 -6.12 -16.24
N ASP A 383 -19.87 -6.71 -17.19
CA ASP A 383 -19.53 -7.97 -17.83
C ASP A 383 -18.39 -7.79 -18.87
N ASP A 384 -18.02 -8.88 -19.55
CA ASP A 384 -17.00 -8.84 -20.61
C ASP A 384 -17.43 -8.08 -21.87
N ASN A 385 -18.72 -7.75 -22.02
CA ASN A 385 -19.25 -6.90 -23.07
C ASN A 385 -19.35 -5.42 -22.64
N GLU A 386 -18.76 -5.06 -21.50
CA GLU A 386 -18.82 -3.72 -20.89
C GLU A 386 -20.25 -3.27 -20.56
N LYS A 387 -21.16 -4.22 -20.32
CA LYS A 387 -22.53 -3.96 -19.86
C LYS A 387 -22.62 -4.15 -18.37
N GLU A 388 -23.36 -3.29 -17.70
CA GLU A 388 -23.55 -3.39 -16.26
C GLU A 388 -24.27 -4.70 -15.88
N VAL A 389 -23.80 -5.35 -14.81
CA VAL A 389 -24.41 -6.55 -14.26
C VAL A 389 -25.40 -6.22 -13.13
N PRO A 390 -26.44 -7.05 -12.90
CA PRO A 390 -27.32 -6.94 -11.74
C PRO A 390 -26.59 -6.99 -10.39
N ILE A 391 -27.26 -6.52 -9.32
CA ILE A 391 -26.78 -6.66 -7.94
C ILE A 391 -26.59 -8.15 -7.61
N GLY A 392 -25.51 -8.48 -6.92
CA GLY A 392 -25.13 -9.86 -6.59
C GLY A 392 -24.36 -10.61 -7.69
N GLU A 393 -24.40 -10.14 -8.94
CA GLU A 393 -23.64 -10.74 -10.03
C GLU A 393 -22.17 -10.27 -10.05
N ARG A 394 -21.30 -11.13 -10.56
CA ARG A 394 -19.86 -10.87 -10.66
C ARG A 394 -19.54 -10.19 -11.98
N GLY A 395 -18.69 -9.17 -11.93
CA GLY A 395 -18.13 -8.51 -13.10
C GLY A 395 -16.90 -7.70 -12.74
N GLU A 396 -16.33 -7.01 -13.72
CA GLU A 396 -15.20 -6.12 -13.51
C GLU A 396 -15.65 -4.83 -12.82
N LEU A 397 -15.02 -4.51 -11.69
CA LEU A 397 -15.25 -3.29 -10.94
C LEU A 397 -14.63 -2.10 -11.69
N TRP A 398 -15.44 -1.10 -12.03
CA TRP A 398 -14.96 0.18 -12.54
C TRP A 398 -15.30 1.28 -11.54
N VAL A 399 -14.36 2.21 -11.33
CA VAL A 399 -14.52 3.31 -10.36
C VAL A 399 -14.21 4.66 -10.98
N ARG A 400 -14.82 5.72 -10.47
CA ARG A 400 -14.46 7.11 -10.78
C ARG A 400 -14.60 7.98 -9.54
N GLY A 401 -13.83 9.06 -9.47
CA GLY A 401 -13.83 9.95 -8.32
C GLY A 401 -12.67 10.94 -8.35
N PRO A 402 -12.63 11.89 -7.41
CA PRO A 402 -11.59 12.92 -7.35
C PRO A 402 -10.21 12.37 -6.97
N ASN A 403 -10.14 11.20 -6.32
CA ASN A 403 -8.92 10.52 -5.92
C ASN A 403 -8.33 9.60 -7.02
N ILE A 404 -8.94 9.54 -8.20
CA ILE A 404 -8.44 8.74 -9.32
C ILE A 404 -7.29 9.47 -10.00
N CYS A 405 -6.18 8.77 -10.23
CA CYS A 405 -4.97 9.30 -10.84
C CYS A 405 -5.23 10.00 -12.18
N VAL A 406 -4.32 10.88 -12.57
CA VAL A 406 -4.35 11.51 -13.90
C VAL A 406 -4.17 10.44 -14.98
N GLY A 407 -3.16 9.58 -14.79
CA GLY A 407 -2.81 8.48 -15.68
C GLY A 407 -1.46 7.88 -15.32
N TYR A 408 -0.79 7.28 -16.31
CA TYR A 408 0.59 6.83 -16.16
C TYR A 408 1.58 7.84 -16.76
N TRP A 409 2.60 8.16 -15.98
CA TRP A 409 3.64 9.12 -16.33
C TRP A 409 4.29 8.78 -17.67
N ARG A 410 4.17 9.71 -18.64
CA ARG A 410 4.73 9.59 -19.99
C ARG A 410 4.30 8.32 -20.74
N LYS A 411 3.10 7.80 -20.44
CA LYS A 411 2.51 6.62 -21.12
C LYS A 411 1.05 6.89 -21.51
N PRO A 412 0.78 7.80 -22.47
CA PRO A 412 -0.58 8.14 -22.89
C PRO A 412 -1.36 6.92 -23.41
N GLU A 413 -0.74 6.06 -24.23
CA GLU A 413 -1.43 4.86 -24.76
C GLU A 413 -1.87 3.89 -23.67
N GLU A 414 -1.04 3.69 -22.64
CA GLU A 414 -1.38 2.83 -21.50
C GLU A 414 -2.43 3.50 -20.59
N THR A 415 -2.42 4.83 -20.54
CA THR A 415 -3.44 5.61 -19.84
C THR A 415 -4.78 5.45 -20.53
N ASP A 416 -4.85 5.60 -21.85
CA ASP A 416 -6.09 5.49 -22.62
C ASP A 416 -6.71 4.10 -22.51
N LYS A 417 -5.90 3.03 -22.49
CA LYS A 417 -6.39 1.65 -22.28
C LYS A 417 -6.94 1.41 -20.87
N THR A 418 -6.55 2.23 -19.90
CA THR A 418 -6.90 2.05 -18.48
C THR A 418 -8.25 2.68 -18.14
N PHE A 419 -8.71 3.64 -18.94
CA PHE A 419 -9.97 4.33 -18.73
C PHE A 419 -11.02 3.96 -19.78
N ALA A 420 -12.22 3.62 -19.34
CA ALA A 420 -13.40 3.55 -20.21
C ALA A 420 -14.02 4.95 -20.42
N PRO A 421 -14.96 5.10 -21.38
CA PRO A 421 -15.67 6.37 -21.62
C PRO A 421 -16.24 6.97 -20.34
N GLY A 422 -16.12 8.29 -20.14
CA GLY A 422 -16.53 8.94 -18.89
C GLY A 422 -15.52 8.81 -17.75
N ARG A 423 -14.26 8.48 -18.06
CA ARG A 423 -13.12 8.39 -17.12
C ARG A 423 -13.34 7.35 -16.01
N TRP A 424 -14.01 6.25 -16.35
CA TRP A 424 -14.11 5.08 -15.48
C TRP A 424 -12.78 4.33 -15.48
N LEU A 425 -12.13 4.23 -14.33
CA LEU A 425 -10.93 3.43 -14.15
C LEU A 425 -11.32 1.94 -14.20
N LYS A 426 -10.79 1.21 -15.20
CA LYS A 426 -10.88 -0.25 -15.28
C LYS A 426 -9.92 -0.85 -14.26
N THR A 427 -10.43 -1.32 -13.13
CA THR A 427 -9.57 -1.75 -12.01
C THR A 427 -8.84 -3.07 -12.32
N GLY A 428 -9.40 -3.90 -13.19
CA GLY A 428 -8.99 -5.27 -13.41
C GLY A 428 -9.28 -6.20 -12.21
N ASP A 429 -10.12 -5.77 -11.27
CA ASP A 429 -10.64 -6.59 -10.16
C ASP A 429 -12.05 -7.07 -10.51
N ILE A 430 -12.33 -8.35 -10.28
CA ILE A 430 -13.68 -8.89 -10.32
C ILE A 430 -14.31 -8.70 -8.95
N ALA A 431 -15.51 -8.14 -8.92
CA ALA A 431 -16.24 -7.87 -7.70
C ALA A 431 -17.74 -8.19 -7.88
N TYR A 432 -18.44 -8.26 -6.75
CA TYR A 432 -19.89 -8.16 -6.69
C TYR A 432 -20.29 -7.28 -5.50
N ARG A 433 -21.54 -6.80 -5.49
CA ARG A 433 -22.10 -6.04 -4.38
C ARG A 433 -23.43 -6.60 -3.91
N ASN A 434 -23.79 -6.34 -2.65
CA ASN A 434 -25.13 -6.62 -2.15
C ASN A 434 -26.07 -5.40 -2.31
N GLU A 435 -27.32 -5.54 -1.86
CA GLU A 435 -28.34 -4.48 -1.94
C GLU A 435 -27.99 -3.24 -1.10
N ASP A 436 -27.29 -3.44 0.02
CA ASP A 436 -26.82 -2.35 0.89
C ASP A 436 -25.60 -1.58 0.33
N GLY A 437 -25.02 -2.07 -0.78
CA GLY A 437 -23.88 -1.43 -1.44
C GLY A 437 -22.50 -1.85 -0.94
N PHE A 438 -22.41 -2.86 -0.05
CA PHE A 438 -21.13 -3.45 0.35
C PHE A 438 -20.54 -4.29 -0.79
N LEU A 439 -19.23 -4.27 -0.91
CA LEU A 439 -18.51 -4.94 -1.98
C LEU A 439 -17.64 -6.10 -1.49
N TRP A 440 -17.53 -7.12 -2.33
CA TRP A 440 -16.57 -8.20 -2.20
C TRP A 440 -15.69 -8.25 -3.44
N ILE A 441 -14.38 -8.32 -3.22
CA ILE A 441 -13.41 -8.55 -4.28
C ILE A 441 -13.20 -10.06 -4.41
N VAL A 442 -13.43 -10.58 -5.61
CA VAL A 442 -13.32 -12.00 -5.93
C VAL A 442 -11.88 -12.35 -6.25
N ASP A 443 -11.29 -11.71 -7.26
CA ASP A 443 -9.86 -11.82 -7.62
C ASP A 443 -9.52 -10.76 -8.69
N ARG A 444 -8.26 -10.76 -9.14
CA ARG A 444 -7.85 -10.04 -10.35
C ARG A 444 -8.38 -10.77 -11.59
N LYS A 445 -8.97 -10.03 -12.54
CA LYS A 445 -9.46 -10.53 -13.83
C LYS A 445 -8.43 -11.39 -14.58
N LYS A 446 -7.16 -10.96 -14.57
CA LYS A 446 -6.03 -11.67 -15.19
C LYS A 446 -5.46 -12.85 -14.39
N GLU A 447 -5.89 -13.00 -13.14
CA GLU A 447 -5.50 -14.13 -12.27
C GLU A 447 -6.53 -15.27 -12.32
N LEU A 448 -7.74 -15.01 -12.80
CA LEU A 448 -8.76 -16.04 -13.00
C LEU A 448 -8.25 -17.15 -13.92
N ILE A 449 -8.44 -18.38 -13.46
CA ILE A 449 -8.09 -19.60 -14.18
C ILE A 449 -9.29 -20.01 -15.03
N LYS A 450 -9.09 -20.21 -16.32
CA LYS A 450 -10.14 -20.55 -17.30
C LYS A 450 -10.27 -22.06 -17.46
N VAL A 451 -11.00 -22.69 -16.55
CA VAL A 451 -11.22 -24.14 -16.55
C VAL A 451 -12.44 -24.48 -17.40
N LYS A 452 -12.22 -24.99 -18.62
CA LYS A 452 -13.29 -25.38 -19.57
C LYS A 452 -14.34 -24.29 -19.80
N GLY A 453 -13.86 -23.05 -19.94
CA GLY A 453 -14.71 -21.86 -20.13
C GLY A 453 -15.30 -21.27 -18.85
N LEU A 454 -15.12 -21.91 -17.70
CA LEU A 454 -15.52 -21.37 -16.39
C LEU A 454 -14.37 -20.62 -15.73
N GLN A 455 -14.66 -19.48 -15.10
CA GLN A 455 -13.67 -18.70 -14.36
C GLN A 455 -13.55 -19.20 -12.92
N VAL A 456 -12.35 -19.59 -12.54
CA VAL A 456 -12.00 -20.02 -11.18
C VAL A 456 -11.09 -18.97 -10.58
N ALA A 457 -11.46 -18.43 -9.42
CA ALA A 457 -10.66 -17.45 -8.70
C ALA A 457 -9.61 -18.16 -7.82
N PRO A 458 -8.30 -17.98 -8.08
CA PRO A 458 -7.26 -18.47 -7.18
C PRO A 458 -7.47 -18.10 -5.72
N ALA A 459 -7.83 -16.84 -5.43
CA ALA A 459 -8.02 -16.34 -4.07
C ALA A 459 -9.14 -17.08 -3.31
N GLU A 460 -10.18 -17.53 -4.02
CA GLU A 460 -11.24 -18.35 -3.43
C GLU A 460 -10.69 -19.72 -2.99
N LEU A 461 -9.86 -20.34 -3.84
CA LEU A 461 -9.25 -21.64 -3.54
C LEU A 461 -8.19 -21.51 -2.43
N GLU A 462 -7.40 -20.44 -2.46
CA GLU A 462 -6.40 -20.11 -1.43
C GLU A 462 -7.09 -19.94 -0.06
N GLY A 463 -8.19 -19.18 0.00
CA GLY A 463 -8.96 -18.99 1.23
C GLY A 463 -9.46 -20.31 1.82
N LEU A 464 -10.05 -21.19 0.99
CA LEU A 464 -10.50 -22.50 1.43
C LEU A 464 -9.34 -23.41 1.86
N LEU A 465 -8.21 -23.38 1.15
CA LEU A 465 -7.05 -24.20 1.50
C LEU A 465 -6.39 -23.77 2.81
N LEU A 466 -6.48 -22.49 3.18
CA LEU A 466 -6.02 -22.00 4.48
C LEU A 466 -6.87 -22.51 5.66
N ASP A 467 -8.12 -22.93 5.41
CA ASP A 467 -8.97 -23.59 6.42
C ASP A 467 -8.56 -25.08 6.65
N HIS A 468 -7.64 -25.62 5.84
CA HIS A 468 -7.13 -26.98 6.03
C HIS A 468 -6.22 -27.04 7.28
N PRO A 469 -6.46 -27.97 8.24
CA PRO A 469 -5.77 -27.96 9.55
C PRO A 469 -4.25 -28.09 9.46
N GLU A 470 -3.74 -28.70 8.39
CA GLU A 470 -2.31 -28.92 8.17
C GLU A 470 -1.63 -27.87 7.26
N VAL A 471 -2.38 -26.99 6.61
CA VAL A 471 -1.82 -25.96 5.71
C VAL A 471 -1.50 -24.70 6.51
N ASP A 472 -0.31 -24.14 6.29
CA ASP A 472 0.17 -22.91 6.92
C ASP A 472 0.10 -21.70 5.97
N ASP A 473 0.45 -21.90 4.71
CA ASP A 473 0.41 -20.88 3.66
C ASP A 473 0.15 -21.54 2.30
N VAL A 474 -0.44 -20.81 1.37
CA VAL A 474 -0.81 -21.37 0.06
C VAL A 474 -0.87 -20.30 -1.02
N ALA A 475 -0.58 -20.71 -2.25
CA ALA A 475 -0.85 -19.94 -3.46
C ALA A 475 -1.41 -20.85 -4.55
N VAL A 476 -2.40 -20.35 -5.29
CA VAL A 476 -3.01 -21.07 -6.40
C VAL A 476 -2.70 -20.35 -7.71
N VAL A 477 -2.35 -21.12 -8.73
CA VAL A 477 -2.09 -20.62 -10.09
C VAL A 477 -2.78 -21.52 -11.11
N GLY A 478 -3.09 -20.94 -12.27
CA GLY A 478 -3.52 -21.71 -13.43
C GLY A 478 -2.33 -22.36 -14.11
N VAL A 479 -2.48 -23.63 -14.47
CA VAL A 479 -1.52 -24.37 -15.30
C VAL A 479 -2.22 -24.97 -16.51
N THR A 480 -1.55 -25.01 -17.65
CA THR A 480 -2.11 -25.60 -18.86
C THR A 480 -1.82 -27.10 -18.89
N ILE A 481 -2.88 -27.91 -18.94
CA ILE A 481 -2.80 -29.37 -19.09
C ILE A 481 -3.69 -29.76 -20.27
N ASN A 482 -3.11 -30.37 -21.29
CA ASN A 482 -3.81 -30.79 -22.51
C ASN A 482 -4.60 -29.66 -23.19
N GLY A 483 -4.09 -28.42 -23.15
CA GLY A 483 -4.71 -27.25 -23.77
C GLY A 483 -5.79 -26.55 -22.94
N ASP A 484 -6.19 -27.11 -21.80
CA ASP A 484 -7.10 -26.49 -20.84
C ASP A 484 -6.33 -25.96 -19.62
N GLU A 485 -6.80 -24.87 -19.01
CA GLU A 485 -6.27 -24.46 -17.71
C GLU A 485 -6.86 -25.31 -16.57
N ALA A 486 -6.01 -25.63 -15.59
CA ALA A 486 -6.33 -26.37 -14.39
C ALA A 486 -5.75 -25.65 -13.16
N PRO A 487 -6.47 -25.61 -12.02
CA PRO A 487 -5.94 -25.03 -10.79
C PRO A 487 -4.83 -25.90 -10.19
N ARG A 488 -3.69 -25.29 -9.86
CA ARG A 488 -2.58 -25.92 -9.12
C ARG A 488 -2.30 -25.13 -7.85
N ALA A 489 -2.12 -25.83 -6.73
CA ALA A 489 -1.72 -25.21 -5.46
C ALA A 489 -0.24 -25.46 -5.15
N TYR A 490 0.44 -24.41 -4.68
CA TYR A 490 1.70 -24.51 -3.94
C TYR A 490 1.36 -24.29 -2.46
N ALA A 491 1.66 -25.25 -1.60
CA ALA A 491 1.28 -25.22 -0.19
C ALA A 491 2.50 -25.35 0.72
N VAL A 492 2.53 -24.56 1.79
CA VAL A 492 3.40 -24.75 2.95
C VAL A 492 2.56 -25.46 4.00
N VAL A 493 3.08 -26.56 4.54
CA VAL A 493 2.42 -27.29 5.62
C VAL A 493 3.02 -26.89 6.96
N LYS A 494 2.24 -27.03 8.03
CA LYS A 494 2.69 -26.72 9.39
C LYS A 494 3.89 -27.57 9.80
N GLU A 495 4.73 -27.03 10.67
CA GLU A 495 5.90 -27.74 11.17
C GLU A 495 5.50 -29.08 11.83
N GLY A 496 6.17 -30.16 11.43
CA GLY A 496 5.86 -31.52 11.89
C GLY A 496 4.67 -32.20 11.21
N SER A 497 3.96 -31.51 10.31
CA SER A 497 2.86 -32.09 9.53
C SER A 497 3.36 -33.22 8.61
N LYS A 498 2.52 -34.23 8.43
CA LYS A 498 2.72 -35.31 7.45
C LYS A 498 1.75 -35.25 6.27
N ALA A 499 1.00 -34.15 6.15
CA ALA A 499 0.02 -33.99 5.07
C ALA A 499 0.68 -34.12 3.70
N THR A 500 0.07 -34.95 2.86
CA THR A 500 0.52 -35.21 1.50
C THR A 500 -0.21 -34.29 0.51
N PRO A 501 0.39 -33.99 -0.66
CA PRO A 501 -0.30 -33.31 -1.76
C PRO A 501 -1.68 -33.88 -2.09
N LYS A 502 -1.78 -35.21 -2.05
CA LYS A 502 -2.99 -35.97 -2.36
C LYS A 502 -4.10 -35.70 -1.34
N GLU A 503 -3.78 -35.79 -0.05
CA GLU A 503 -4.74 -35.54 1.04
C GLU A 503 -5.30 -34.11 0.96
N ILE A 504 -4.44 -33.12 0.68
CA ILE A 504 -4.87 -31.72 0.50
C ILE A 504 -5.80 -31.59 -0.72
N ALA A 505 -5.46 -32.23 -1.84
CA ALA A 505 -6.28 -32.19 -3.05
C ALA A 505 -7.64 -32.88 -2.87
N GLU A 506 -7.68 -34.03 -2.19
CA GLU A 506 -8.89 -34.79 -1.88
C GLU A 506 -9.78 -34.01 -0.91
N TRP A 507 -9.22 -33.46 0.16
CA TRP A 507 -9.92 -32.59 1.10
C TRP A 507 -10.58 -31.40 0.39
N MET A 508 -9.86 -30.77 -0.54
CA MET A 508 -10.38 -29.66 -1.33
C MET A 508 -11.51 -30.12 -2.27
N ALA A 509 -11.37 -31.29 -2.89
CA ALA A 509 -12.31 -31.82 -3.87
C ALA A 509 -13.70 -32.14 -3.31
N GLU A 510 -13.81 -32.36 -1.99
CA GLU A 510 -15.06 -32.53 -1.25
C GLU A 510 -15.81 -31.21 -1.01
N ARG A 511 -15.11 -30.07 -1.07
CA ARG A 511 -15.63 -28.75 -0.68
C ARG A 511 -15.94 -27.84 -1.86
N VAL A 512 -15.50 -28.21 -3.06
CA VAL A 512 -15.66 -27.38 -4.26
C VAL A 512 -16.28 -28.13 -5.44
N SER A 513 -16.89 -27.36 -6.34
CA SER A 513 -17.38 -27.84 -7.63
C SER A 513 -16.25 -28.46 -8.47
N ARG A 514 -16.58 -29.38 -9.39
CA ARG A 514 -15.58 -30.12 -10.18
C ARG A 514 -14.56 -29.24 -10.91
N HIS A 515 -14.99 -28.09 -11.45
CA HIS A 515 -14.12 -27.18 -12.19
C HIS A 515 -13.16 -26.39 -11.28
N LYS A 516 -13.40 -26.34 -9.96
CA LYS A 516 -12.54 -25.68 -8.96
C LYS A 516 -11.52 -26.62 -8.31
N ARG A 517 -11.57 -27.92 -8.62
CA ARG A 517 -10.66 -28.91 -8.05
C ARG A 517 -9.22 -28.65 -8.49
N LEU A 518 -8.27 -29.03 -7.65
CA LEU A 518 -6.82 -28.87 -7.91
C LEU A 518 -6.30 -29.90 -8.92
N THR A 519 -6.90 -29.95 -10.11
CA THR A 519 -6.52 -30.91 -11.17
C THR A 519 -5.16 -30.60 -11.80
N GLY A 520 -4.59 -29.42 -11.52
CA GLY A 520 -3.20 -29.07 -11.79
C GLY A 520 -2.21 -29.62 -10.75
N GLY A 521 -2.71 -30.26 -9.70
CA GLY A 521 -1.93 -30.87 -8.62
C GLY A 521 -1.69 -29.95 -7.42
N VAL A 522 -1.04 -30.52 -6.41
CA VAL A 522 -0.56 -29.81 -5.23
C VAL A 522 0.95 -30.02 -5.12
N VAL A 523 1.70 -28.96 -4.80
CA VAL A 523 3.15 -29.02 -4.61
C VAL A 523 3.47 -28.46 -3.23
N LEU A 524 4.16 -29.25 -2.41
CA LEU A 524 4.64 -28.76 -1.12
C LEU A 524 5.91 -27.93 -1.31
N VAL A 525 5.94 -26.75 -0.70
CA VAL A 525 7.07 -25.81 -0.74
C VAL A 525 7.43 -25.34 0.66
N LYS A 526 8.64 -24.80 0.81
CA LYS A 526 9.10 -24.26 2.09
C LYS A 526 8.50 -22.88 2.40
N GLU A 527 8.25 -22.09 1.36
CA GLU A 527 7.69 -20.74 1.48
C GLU A 527 6.92 -20.37 0.21
N ILE A 528 5.97 -19.45 0.35
CA ILE A 528 5.23 -18.85 -0.76
C ILE A 528 5.86 -17.49 -1.11
N PRO A 529 6.25 -17.24 -2.38
CA PRO A 529 6.90 -15.99 -2.76
C PRO A 529 5.91 -14.83 -2.71
N LYS A 530 6.23 -13.81 -1.91
CA LYS A 530 5.43 -12.60 -1.67
C LYS A 530 6.32 -11.36 -1.75
N ASN A 531 5.77 -10.23 -2.20
CA ASN A 531 6.45 -8.94 -2.13
C ASN A 531 6.41 -8.36 -0.69
N PRO A 532 7.15 -7.28 -0.38
CA PRO A 532 7.12 -6.66 0.95
C PRO A 532 5.76 -6.13 1.41
N SER A 533 4.81 -5.89 0.49
CA SER A 533 3.43 -5.52 0.83
C SER A 533 2.52 -6.73 1.07
N GLY A 534 3.07 -7.96 1.11
CA GLY A 534 2.33 -9.21 1.35
C GLY A 534 1.61 -9.79 0.13
N LYS A 535 1.78 -9.22 -1.07
CA LYS A 535 1.13 -9.67 -2.29
C LYS A 535 1.89 -10.84 -2.92
N LEU A 536 1.16 -11.89 -3.30
CA LEU A 536 1.70 -13.08 -3.97
C LEU A 536 2.42 -12.72 -5.29
N LEU A 537 3.62 -13.26 -5.48
CA LEU A 537 4.38 -13.18 -6.73
C LEU A 537 3.94 -14.30 -7.70
N ARG A 538 2.64 -14.31 -8.07
CA ARG A 538 2.04 -15.39 -8.89
C ARG A 538 2.73 -15.62 -10.23
N LYS A 539 3.36 -14.61 -10.81
CA LYS A 539 4.16 -14.75 -12.05
C LYS A 539 5.30 -15.75 -11.87
N GLU A 540 6.04 -15.64 -10.77
CA GLU A 540 7.14 -16.56 -10.44
C GLU A 540 6.61 -17.99 -10.26
N LEU A 541 5.49 -18.14 -9.55
CA LEU A 541 4.84 -19.44 -9.36
C LEU A 541 4.34 -20.05 -10.67
N ARG A 542 3.80 -19.25 -11.61
CA ARG A 542 3.41 -19.73 -12.95
C ARG A 542 4.61 -20.16 -13.78
N GLU A 543 5.69 -19.38 -13.77
CA GLU A 543 6.95 -19.73 -14.46
C GLU A 543 7.54 -21.02 -13.90
N ARG A 544 7.50 -21.17 -12.57
CA ARG A 544 7.86 -22.42 -11.89
C ARG A 544 6.95 -23.57 -12.31
N ALA A 545 5.65 -23.36 -12.31
CA ALA A 545 4.67 -24.39 -12.69
C ALA A 545 4.84 -24.85 -14.15
N ALA A 546 5.11 -23.92 -15.06
CA ALA A 546 5.40 -24.23 -16.46
C ALA A 546 6.64 -25.12 -16.61
N LYS A 547 7.72 -24.82 -15.86
CA LYS A 547 8.92 -25.67 -15.82
C LYS A 547 8.67 -27.05 -15.21
N GLU A 548 7.82 -27.13 -14.19
CA GLU A 548 7.49 -28.39 -13.50
C GLU A 548 6.60 -29.32 -14.33
N ILE A 549 5.73 -28.78 -15.19
CA ILE A 549 4.82 -29.57 -16.05
C ILE A 549 5.49 -29.94 -17.38
N GLY A 550 6.45 -29.12 -17.84
CA GLY A 550 7.15 -29.30 -19.12
C GLY A 550 6.25 -29.05 -20.34
N ASP A 551 6.85 -29.05 -21.53
CA ASP A 551 6.20 -28.84 -22.82
C ASP A 551 5.36 -30.07 -23.23
N GLY A 552 4.33 -30.41 -22.43
CA GLY A 552 3.33 -31.42 -22.77
C GLY A 552 3.82 -32.87 -22.88
N SER A 553 5.06 -33.18 -22.48
CA SER A 553 5.60 -34.54 -22.53
C SER A 553 6.19 -34.98 -21.18
N GLY A 554 5.29 -35.45 -20.31
CA GLY A 554 5.61 -36.47 -19.31
C GLY A 554 6.54 -36.04 -18.17
N LEU A 555 6.02 -35.29 -17.22
CA LEU A 555 6.34 -35.51 -15.81
C LEU A 555 5.03 -35.74 -15.08
N GLN A 556 4.77 -37.01 -14.75
CA GLN A 556 3.68 -37.40 -13.86
C GLN A 556 3.79 -36.58 -12.57
N SER A 557 2.88 -35.62 -12.39
CA SER A 557 2.54 -35.22 -11.03
C SER A 557 2.04 -36.49 -10.36
N LYS A 558 2.76 -36.94 -9.34
CA LYS A 558 2.30 -38.02 -8.48
C LYS A 558 1.09 -37.48 -7.72
N LEU A 559 -0.09 -37.73 -8.30
CA LEU A 559 -1.38 -37.72 -7.63
C LEU A 559 -1.38 -38.67 -6.44
#